data_AF-A0A7K2CS33-F1
#
_entry.id   AF-A0A7K2CS33-F1
#
_cell.length_a   1.000
_cell.length_b   1.000
_cell.length_c   1.000
_cell.angle_alpha   90.00
_cell.angle_beta   90.00
_cell.angle_gamma   90.00
#
_symmetry.space_group_name_H-M   'P 1'
#
loop_
_entity.id
_entity.type
_entity.pdbx_description
1 polymer ?
#
loop_
_entity_poly.entity_id
_entity_poly.type
_entity_poly.pdbx_seq_one_letter_code
_entity_poly.pdbx_strand_id
1 'polypeptide(L)'
;MGWVKGLQGDRAWAWLVRVWWAALPFSAGPVLADGLHMTSAAWRTTASVGLWVLWGAVLVGSLLAHPATLVLVRLATPSAVVALVWSGREGADWGEVAVVAAITAGVAAVSLSAPVGHVFVNGISYGDEARLLLRPSAMLLAGPLPVMAAITVGGVVSGPLLLAAEHWAIGGVVTAAGGALAMVGARSLHSLTKRWLVFVPAGVVIHDHLAVQDPVLLRRRAVARFGPARQGSDALDLTMGAAG
;
A
#
# COMPACT_ATOMS: atom_id res chain seq x y z
N MET A 1 -17.87 26.18 4.41
CA MET A 1 -17.28 25.98 3.08
C MET A 1 -15.74 25.88 3.09
N GLY A 2 -15.07 25.51 4.20
CA GLY A 2 -13.60 25.72 4.31
C GLY A 2 -12.81 24.74 5.18
N TRP A 3 -13.29 23.52 5.43
CA TRP A 3 -12.53 22.58 6.29
C TRP A 3 -11.31 21.96 5.59
N VAL A 4 -11.32 21.78 4.26
CA VAL A 4 -10.31 20.96 3.53
C VAL A 4 -9.82 21.64 2.23
N LYS A 5 -9.85 22.98 2.13
CA LYS A 5 -9.37 23.68 0.91
C LYS A 5 -7.83 23.63 0.70
N GLY A 6 -7.08 23.04 1.62
CA GLY A 6 -5.60 23.07 1.65
C GLY A 6 -4.87 21.93 0.94
N LEU A 7 -5.55 20.95 0.34
CA LEU A 7 -4.91 19.70 -0.14
C LEU A 7 -4.70 19.62 -1.67
N GLN A 8 -4.68 20.76 -2.38
CA GLN A 8 -4.43 20.78 -3.83
C GLN A 8 -3.08 20.15 -4.22
N GLY A 9 -2.08 20.18 -3.31
CA GLY A 9 -0.77 19.55 -3.51
C GLY A 9 -0.77 18.02 -3.47
N ASP A 10 -1.81 17.37 -2.95
CA ASP A 10 -1.83 15.91 -2.75
C ASP A 10 -1.80 15.13 -4.08
N ARG A 11 -2.35 15.73 -5.13
CA ARG A 11 -2.32 15.14 -6.48
C ARG A 11 -0.89 15.00 -7.01
N ALA A 12 0.00 15.93 -6.68
CA ALA A 12 1.40 15.86 -7.10
C ALA A 12 2.08 14.61 -6.53
N TRP A 13 1.81 14.27 -5.27
CA TRP A 13 2.32 13.06 -4.63
C TRP A 13 1.84 11.77 -5.31
N ALA A 14 0.56 11.70 -5.68
CA ALA A 14 0.05 10.56 -6.43
C ALA A 14 0.68 10.47 -7.84
N TRP A 15 0.92 11.61 -8.50
CA TRP A 15 1.61 11.65 -9.78
C TRP A 15 3.08 11.23 -9.69
N LEU A 16 3.79 11.56 -8.61
CA LEU A 16 5.14 11.05 -8.38
C LEU A 16 5.17 9.51 -8.38
N VAL A 17 4.23 8.86 -7.68
CA VAL A 17 4.10 7.40 -7.68
C VAL A 17 3.78 6.88 -9.08
N ARG A 18 2.83 7.51 -9.79
CA ARG A 18 2.41 7.08 -11.14
C ARG A 18 3.53 7.18 -12.17
N VAL A 19 4.22 8.32 -12.22
CA VAL A 19 5.29 8.58 -13.18
C VAL A 19 6.46 7.63 -12.93
N TRP A 20 6.89 7.50 -11.66
CA TRP A 20 7.95 6.56 -11.33
C TRP A 20 7.55 5.13 -11.66
N TRP A 21 6.35 4.70 -11.28
CA TRP A 21 5.89 3.34 -11.54
C TRP A 21 5.77 3.04 -13.04
N ALA A 22 5.28 4.00 -13.84
CA ALA A 22 5.26 3.88 -15.30
C ALA A 22 6.66 3.77 -15.90
N ALA A 23 7.63 4.49 -15.36
CA ALA A 23 9.02 4.47 -15.82
C ALA A 23 9.85 3.30 -15.26
N LEU A 24 9.37 2.63 -14.20
CA LEU A 24 10.09 1.58 -13.46
C LEU A 24 10.64 0.46 -14.36
N PRO A 25 9.95 -0.05 -15.40
CA PRO A 25 10.50 -1.11 -16.25
C PRO A 25 11.77 -0.69 -17.00
N PHE A 26 11.95 0.60 -17.29
CA PHE A 26 13.13 1.09 -18.01
C PHE A 26 14.36 1.25 -17.11
N SER A 27 14.17 1.27 -15.78
CA SER A 27 15.26 1.35 -14.79
C SER A 27 15.47 0.04 -14.05
N ALA A 28 14.41 -0.51 -13.45
CA ALA A 28 14.46 -1.78 -12.72
C ALA A 28 14.49 -3.01 -13.64
N GLY A 29 14.00 -2.89 -14.88
CA GLY A 29 13.91 -4.02 -15.81
C GLY A 29 15.26 -4.69 -16.09
N PRO A 30 16.30 -3.94 -16.52
CA PRO A 30 17.64 -4.51 -16.73
C PRO A 30 18.20 -5.16 -15.47
N VAL A 31 18.14 -4.45 -14.33
CA VAL A 31 18.65 -4.93 -13.03
C VAL A 31 17.97 -6.23 -12.58
N LEU A 32 16.65 -6.34 -12.77
CA LEU A 32 15.91 -7.57 -12.45
C LEU A 32 16.17 -8.69 -13.47
N ALA A 33 16.37 -8.34 -14.75
CA ALA A 33 16.69 -9.31 -15.80
C ALA A 33 18.06 -9.95 -15.58
N ASP A 34 19.05 -9.18 -15.14
CA ASP A 34 20.40 -9.67 -14.82
C ASP A 34 20.36 -10.68 -13.66
N GLY A 35 19.65 -10.35 -12.57
CA GLY A 35 19.46 -11.29 -11.46
C GLY A 35 18.69 -12.55 -11.85
N LEU A 36 17.81 -12.46 -12.85
CA LEU A 36 17.09 -13.62 -13.38
C LEU A 36 17.91 -14.44 -14.38
N HIS A 37 19.03 -13.92 -14.90
CA HIS A 37 19.74 -14.51 -16.03
C HIS A 37 20.24 -15.94 -15.75
N MET A 38 20.75 -16.17 -14.54
CA MET A 38 21.32 -17.46 -14.12
C MET A 38 20.28 -18.46 -13.60
N THR A 39 19.00 -18.07 -13.53
CA THR A 39 17.93 -18.94 -13.05
C THR A 39 17.41 -19.89 -14.15
N SER A 40 16.68 -20.94 -13.75
CA SER A 40 16.05 -21.86 -14.72
C SER A 40 15.07 -21.14 -15.63
N ALA A 41 14.88 -21.65 -16.87
CA ALA A 41 14.01 -21.01 -17.85
C ALA A 41 12.55 -20.87 -17.36
N ALA A 42 12.03 -21.89 -16.67
CA ALA A 42 10.69 -21.87 -16.09
C ALA A 42 10.56 -20.82 -14.97
N TRP A 43 11.55 -20.75 -14.07
CA TRP A 43 11.60 -19.75 -13.00
C TRP A 43 11.65 -18.34 -13.56
N ARG A 44 12.60 -18.08 -14.46
CA ARG A 44 12.77 -16.78 -15.13
C ARG A 44 11.49 -16.32 -15.80
N THR A 45 10.85 -17.18 -16.59
CA THR A 45 9.62 -16.86 -17.30
C THR A 45 8.49 -16.52 -16.32
N THR A 46 8.31 -17.34 -15.28
CA THR A 46 7.27 -17.13 -14.26
C THR A 46 7.47 -15.81 -13.51
N ALA A 47 8.71 -15.53 -13.09
CA ALA A 47 9.07 -14.28 -12.43
C ALA A 47 8.84 -13.07 -13.35
N SER A 48 9.30 -13.11 -14.61
CA SER A 48 9.12 -12.03 -15.58
C SER A 48 7.64 -11.75 -15.86
N VAL A 49 6.82 -12.79 -16.06
CA VAL A 49 5.36 -12.63 -16.24
C VAL A 49 4.73 -12.01 -14.99
N GLY A 50 5.10 -12.49 -13.80
CA GLY A 50 4.61 -11.94 -12.53
C GLY A 50 4.96 -10.45 -12.36
N LEU A 51 6.19 -10.05 -12.71
CA LEU A 51 6.64 -8.66 -12.66
C LEU A 51 5.84 -7.77 -13.62
N TRP A 52 5.60 -8.21 -14.85
CA TRP A 52 4.78 -7.47 -15.82
C TRP A 52 3.31 -7.34 -15.39
N VAL A 53 2.72 -8.42 -14.85
CA VAL A 53 1.36 -8.42 -14.31
C VAL A 53 1.26 -7.46 -13.12
N LEU A 54 2.22 -7.51 -12.18
CA LEU A 54 2.26 -6.61 -11.03
C LEU A 54 2.41 -5.16 -11.47
N TRP A 55 3.32 -4.88 -12.40
CA TRP A 55 3.53 -3.55 -12.94
C TRP A 55 2.24 -2.99 -13.55
N GLY A 56 1.58 -3.75 -14.44
CA GLY A 56 0.35 -3.33 -15.09
C GLY A 56 -0.80 -3.12 -14.10
N ALA A 57 -0.98 -4.05 -13.15
CA ALA A 57 -2.03 -3.97 -12.14
C ALA A 57 -1.87 -2.74 -11.24
N VAL A 58 -0.66 -2.43 -10.80
CA VAL A 58 -0.37 -1.26 -9.95
C VAL A 58 -0.49 0.03 -10.75
N LEU A 59 -0.07 0.04 -12.02
CA LEU A 59 -0.24 1.21 -12.90
C LEU A 59 -1.73 1.55 -13.05
N VAL A 60 -2.55 0.58 -13.47
CA VAL A 60 -4.01 0.74 -13.59
C VAL A 60 -4.62 1.12 -12.24
N GLY A 61 -4.26 0.40 -11.17
CA GLY A 61 -4.77 0.67 -9.84
C GLY A 61 -4.44 2.08 -9.33
N SER A 62 -3.26 2.59 -9.66
CA SER A 62 -2.84 3.94 -9.30
C SER A 62 -3.59 5.03 -10.06
N LEU A 63 -4.04 4.75 -11.29
CA LEU A 63 -4.84 5.65 -12.11
C LEU A 63 -6.30 5.70 -11.63
N LEU A 64 -6.86 4.55 -11.23
CA LEU A 64 -8.21 4.46 -10.67
C LEU A 64 -8.38 5.24 -9.37
N ALA A 65 -7.31 5.37 -8.57
CA ALA A 65 -7.30 6.09 -7.29
C ALA A 65 -8.47 5.68 -6.37
N HIS A 66 -8.64 4.38 -6.14
CA HIS A 66 -9.71 3.80 -5.33
C HIS A 66 -9.13 3.20 -4.03
N PRO A 67 -9.85 3.15 -2.89
CA PRO A 67 -9.30 2.60 -1.64
C PRO A 67 -8.83 1.15 -1.74
N ALA A 68 -9.53 0.36 -2.55
CA ALA A 68 -9.14 -1.02 -2.82
C ALA A 68 -7.77 -1.09 -3.54
N THR A 69 -7.52 -0.19 -4.49
CA THR A 69 -6.25 -0.16 -5.23
C THR A 69 -5.11 0.49 -4.43
N LEU A 70 -5.42 1.23 -3.37
CA LEU A 70 -4.41 1.77 -2.45
C LEU A 70 -3.62 0.66 -1.75
N VAL A 71 -4.27 -0.45 -1.36
CA VAL A 71 -3.58 -1.61 -0.76
C VAL A 71 -2.56 -2.18 -1.74
N LEU A 72 -2.97 -2.37 -2.99
CA LEU A 72 -2.10 -2.88 -4.05
C LEU A 72 -0.87 -2.00 -4.23
N VAL A 73 -1.05 -0.67 -4.32
CA VAL A 73 0.07 0.27 -4.45
C VAL A 73 1.00 0.21 -3.23
N ARG A 74 0.44 0.19 -2.02
CA ARG A 74 1.22 0.17 -0.76
C ARG A 74 1.93 -1.15 -0.47
N LEU A 75 1.50 -2.25 -1.10
CA LEU A 75 2.20 -3.52 -1.06
C LEU A 75 3.25 -3.63 -2.16
N ALA A 76 2.92 -3.20 -3.38
CA ALA A 76 3.79 -3.41 -4.53
C ALA A 76 5.05 -2.54 -4.49
N THR A 77 4.95 -1.28 -4.07
CA THR A 77 6.10 -0.36 -4.09
C THR A 77 7.21 -0.76 -3.12
N PRO A 78 6.98 -1.21 -1.86
CA PRO A 78 8.05 -1.73 -1.03
C PRO A 78 8.56 -3.09 -1.53
N SER A 79 7.69 -3.94 -2.09
CA SER A 79 8.10 -5.23 -2.66
C SER A 79 9.02 -5.09 -3.87
N ALA A 80 8.87 -4.04 -4.67
CA ALA A 80 9.80 -3.74 -5.76
C ALA A 80 11.23 -3.49 -5.25
N VAL A 81 11.38 -2.84 -4.09
CA VAL A 81 12.69 -2.66 -3.44
C VAL A 81 13.29 -4.02 -3.04
N VAL A 82 12.47 -4.91 -2.47
CA VAL A 82 12.91 -6.27 -2.09
C VAL A 82 13.36 -7.06 -3.31
N ALA A 83 12.63 -6.96 -4.43
CA ALA A 83 13.00 -7.63 -5.68
C ALA A 83 14.33 -7.11 -6.26
N LEU A 84 14.57 -5.80 -6.20
CA LEU A 84 15.83 -5.19 -6.61
C LEU A 84 17.02 -5.62 -5.73
N VAL A 85 16.81 -5.68 -4.41
CA VAL A 85 17.86 -6.17 -3.48
C VAL A 85 18.14 -7.65 -3.73
N TRP A 86 17.11 -8.43 -4.06
CA TRP A 86 17.28 -9.83 -4.43
C TRP A 86 18.11 -9.98 -5.71
N SER A 87 17.85 -9.20 -6.77
CA SER A 87 18.62 -9.34 -8.02
C SER A 87 20.11 -9.04 -7.84
N GLY A 88 20.49 -8.10 -6.96
CA GLY A 88 21.89 -7.88 -6.60
C GLY A 88 22.55 -9.09 -5.93
N ARG A 89 21.80 -9.88 -5.15
CA ARG A 89 22.32 -11.14 -4.58
C ARG A 89 22.51 -12.23 -5.62
N GLU A 90 21.73 -12.21 -6.69
CA GLU A 90 21.79 -13.18 -7.79
C GLU A 90 22.74 -12.77 -8.92
N GLY A 91 23.51 -11.68 -8.74
CA GLY A 91 24.60 -11.31 -9.63
C GLY A 91 24.39 -10.03 -10.44
N ALA A 92 23.32 -9.27 -10.22
CA ALA A 92 23.19 -7.93 -10.78
C ALA A 92 24.22 -6.96 -10.16
N ASP A 93 24.62 -5.93 -10.92
CA ASP A 93 25.58 -4.93 -10.43
C ASP A 93 25.03 -4.14 -9.24
N TRP A 94 25.75 -4.13 -8.13
CA TRP A 94 25.29 -3.46 -6.90
C TRP A 94 25.25 -1.93 -7.01
N GLY A 95 26.03 -1.32 -7.91
CA GLY A 95 25.98 0.12 -8.16
C GLY A 95 24.65 0.52 -8.78
N GLU A 96 24.22 -0.20 -9.82
CA GLU A 96 22.92 0.01 -10.46
C GLU A 96 21.76 -0.33 -9.51
N VAL A 97 21.84 -1.48 -8.83
CA VAL A 97 20.84 -1.89 -7.83
C VAL A 97 20.67 -0.80 -6.77
N ALA A 98 21.75 -0.26 -6.21
CA ALA A 98 21.69 0.73 -5.15
C ALA A 98 20.96 2.01 -5.59
N VAL A 99 21.25 2.51 -6.79
CA VAL A 99 20.61 3.73 -7.32
C VAL A 99 19.11 3.49 -7.55
N VAL A 100 18.75 2.42 -8.26
CA VAL A 100 17.34 2.15 -8.60
C VAL A 100 16.54 1.80 -7.33
N ALA A 101 17.11 1.02 -6.41
CA ALA A 101 16.48 0.68 -5.14
C ALA A 101 16.28 1.90 -4.25
N ALA A 102 17.24 2.84 -4.19
CA ALA A 102 17.11 4.07 -3.40
C ALA A 102 15.95 4.96 -3.89
N ILE A 103 15.84 5.17 -5.21
CA ILE A 103 14.74 5.95 -5.79
C ILE A 103 13.40 5.22 -5.56
N THR A 104 13.38 3.91 -5.79
CA THR A 104 12.17 3.08 -5.56
C THR A 104 11.75 3.10 -4.09
N ALA A 105 12.70 3.08 -3.15
CA ALA A 105 12.43 3.21 -1.71
C ALA A 105 11.84 4.58 -1.35
N GLY A 106 12.35 5.66 -1.95
CA GLY A 106 11.78 7.00 -1.82
C GLY A 106 10.33 7.05 -2.29
N VAL A 107 10.02 6.45 -3.45
CA VAL A 107 8.65 6.38 -3.97
C VAL A 107 7.77 5.43 -3.14
N ALA A 108 8.33 4.35 -2.60
CA ALA A 108 7.62 3.48 -1.65
C ALA A 108 7.23 4.28 -0.39
N ALA A 109 8.12 5.09 0.17
CA ALA A 109 7.81 5.98 1.29
C ALA A 109 6.71 7.00 0.92
N VAL A 110 6.76 7.59 -0.27
CA VAL A 110 5.70 8.47 -0.79
C VAL A 110 4.36 7.73 -0.88
N SER A 111 4.34 6.49 -1.37
CA SER A 111 3.10 5.70 -1.52
C SER A 111 2.42 5.38 -0.18
N LEU A 112 3.20 5.30 0.91
CA LEU A 112 2.73 5.09 2.27
C LEU A 112 2.27 6.38 2.97
N SER A 113 2.50 7.54 2.35
CA SER A 113 2.18 8.85 2.93
C SER A 113 0.67 9.16 2.99
N ALA A 114 0.32 10.16 3.80
CA ALA A 114 -1.04 10.66 3.94
C ALA A 114 -1.57 11.33 2.66
N PRO A 115 -0.81 12.17 1.92
CA PRO A 115 -1.27 12.77 0.65
C PRO A 115 -1.71 11.74 -0.39
N VAL A 116 -0.95 10.65 -0.57
CA VAL A 116 -1.34 9.56 -1.49
C VAL A 116 -2.61 8.87 -1.00
N GLY A 117 -2.70 8.58 0.30
CA GLY A 117 -3.91 8.03 0.90
C GLY A 117 -5.14 8.92 0.65
N HIS A 118 -4.99 10.24 0.85
CA HIS A 118 -6.05 11.21 0.63
C HIS A 118 -6.58 11.18 -0.81
N VAL A 119 -5.72 11.13 -1.82
CA VAL A 119 -6.16 11.05 -3.23
C VAL A 119 -6.99 9.79 -3.49
N PHE A 120 -6.55 8.62 -3.01
CA PHE A 120 -7.23 7.34 -3.28
C PHE A 120 -8.54 7.20 -2.53
N VAL A 121 -8.63 7.79 -1.35
CA VAL A 121 -9.80 7.75 -0.48
C VAL A 121 -10.89 8.69 -1.00
N ASN A 122 -10.51 9.85 -1.55
CA ASN A 122 -11.46 10.77 -2.19
C ASN A 122 -11.86 10.35 -3.62
N GLY A 123 -11.30 9.27 -4.19
CA GLY A 123 -11.78 8.74 -5.47
C GLY A 123 -13.23 8.25 -5.43
N ILE A 124 -13.79 8.05 -4.23
CA ILE A 124 -15.20 7.65 -4.01
C ILE A 124 -16.00 8.67 -3.18
N SER A 125 -15.51 9.91 -3.02
CA SER A 125 -16.30 10.96 -2.37
C SER A 125 -17.39 11.49 -3.30
N TYR A 126 -18.48 12.02 -2.74
CA TYR A 126 -19.58 12.59 -3.53
C TYR A 126 -19.87 14.04 -3.13
N GLY A 127 -20.17 14.88 -4.13
CA GLY A 127 -20.51 16.29 -3.90
C GLY A 127 -19.43 17.04 -3.12
N ASP A 128 -19.82 17.69 -2.02
CA ASP A 128 -18.93 18.47 -1.16
C ASP A 128 -18.24 17.63 -0.06
N GLU A 129 -18.30 16.31 -0.15
CA GLU A 129 -17.66 15.40 0.80
C GLU A 129 -16.14 15.38 0.62
N ALA A 130 -15.42 15.52 1.73
CA ALA A 130 -13.97 15.33 1.78
C ALA A 130 -13.61 14.28 2.82
N ARG A 131 -12.67 13.39 2.51
CA ARG A 131 -12.37 12.22 3.32
C ARG A 131 -10.90 12.20 3.70
N LEU A 132 -10.60 12.04 4.99
CA LEU A 132 -9.24 11.91 5.50
C LEU A 132 -9.02 10.47 5.99
N LEU A 133 -8.01 9.81 5.45
CA LEU A 133 -7.63 8.45 5.87
C LEU A 133 -7.00 8.48 7.26
N LEU A 134 -7.49 7.62 8.15
CA LEU A 134 -6.95 7.46 9.49
C LEU A 134 -5.70 6.58 9.45
N ARG A 135 -4.68 6.98 10.20
CA ARG A 135 -3.45 6.19 10.34
C ARG A 135 -3.72 4.95 11.21
N PRO A 136 -3.12 3.79 10.90
CA PRO A 136 -3.12 2.65 11.81
C PRO A 136 -2.45 3.00 13.15
N SER A 137 -2.82 2.29 14.22
CA SER A 137 -2.18 2.47 15.52
C SER A 137 -0.67 2.21 15.46
N ALA A 138 0.11 2.83 16.33
CA ALA A 138 1.55 2.62 16.39
C ALA A 138 1.89 1.13 16.60
N MET A 139 1.11 0.44 17.44
CA MET A 139 1.26 -1.00 17.68
C MET A 139 1.03 -1.82 16.40
N LEU A 140 0.00 -1.49 15.60
CA LEU A 140 -0.23 -2.16 14.32
C LEU A 140 0.91 -1.91 13.34
N LEU A 141 1.40 -0.66 13.24
CA LEU A 141 2.52 -0.29 12.38
C LEU A 141 3.82 -1.01 12.75
N ALA A 142 4.08 -1.21 14.04
CA ALA A 142 5.33 -1.79 14.53
C ALA A 142 5.43 -3.32 14.37
N GLY A 143 4.31 -4.04 14.33
CA GLY A 143 4.33 -5.51 14.33
C GLY A 143 3.38 -6.15 13.31
N PRO A 144 2.06 -6.21 13.58
CA PRO A 144 1.14 -6.98 12.76
C PRO A 144 1.04 -6.55 11.29
N LEU A 145 1.12 -5.25 11.01
CA LEU A 145 0.96 -4.72 9.65
C LEU A 145 2.09 -5.16 8.70
N PRO A 146 3.38 -4.94 9.01
CA PRO A 146 4.46 -5.40 8.14
C PRO A 146 4.49 -6.93 8.00
N VAL A 147 4.16 -7.68 9.06
CA VAL A 147 4.05 -9.14 9.00
C VAL A 147 2.94 -9.57 8.03
N MET A 148 1.76 -8.95 8.13
CA MET A 148 0.64 -9.28 7.24
C MET A 148 0.94 -8.89 5.79
N ALA A 149 1.65 -7.78 5.56
CA ALA A 149 2.12 -7.41 4.23
C ALA A 149 3.09 -8.44 3.65
N ALA A 150 4.06 -8.91 4.44
CA ALA A 150 5.02 -9.94 4.03
C ALA A 150 4.32 -11.27 3.72
N ILE A 151 3.37 -11.71 4.56
CA ILE A 151 2.56 -12.91 4.32
C ILE A 151 1.75 -12.76 3.03
N THR A 152 1.16 -11.58 2.79
CA THR A 152 0.35 -11.33 1.59
C THR A 152 1.18 -11.42 0.33
N VAL A 153 2.31 -10.72 0.28
CA VAL A 153 3.21 -10.72 -0.88
C VAL A 153 3.84 -12.09 -1.08
N GLY A 154 4.40 -12.67 0.00
CA GLY A 154 5.02 -13.99 -0.04
C GLY A 154 4.05 -15.09 -0.46
N GLY A 155 2.81 -15.04 0.00
CA GLY A 155 1.77 -16.00 -0.35
C GLY A 155 1.40 -15.99 -1.85
N VAL A 156 1.42 -14.81 -2.49
CA VAL A 156 1.17 -14.69 -3.93
C VAL A 156 2.38 -15.14 -4.76
N VAL A 157 3.60 -14.84 -4.28
CA VAL A 157 4.83 -15.02 -5.06
C VAL A 157 5.42 -16.43 -4.93
N SER A 158 5.43 -17.01 -3.72
CA SER A 158 6.15 -18.26 -3.43
C SER A 158 5.63 -19.48 -4.18
N GLY A 159 4.31 -19.65 -4.26
CA GLY A 159 3.68 -20.81 -4.90
C GLY A 159 4.05 -20.97 -6.38
N PRO A 160 3.75 -19.98 -7.24
CA PRO A 160 4.10 -20.03 -8.67
C PRO A 160 5.58 -20.26 -8.92
N LEU A 161 6.45 -19.61 -8.12
CA LEU A 161 7.89 -19.76 -8.23
C LEU A 161 8.37 -21.17 -7.84
N LEU A 162 7.86 -21.76 -6.75
CA LEU A 162 8.18 -23.14 -6.37
C LEU A 162 7.74 -24.16 -7.41
N LEU A 163 6.56 -23.95 -8.02
CA LEU A 163 6.11 -24.78 -9.14
C LEU A 163 7.05 -24.65 -10.35
N ALA A 164 7.51 -23.43 -10.65
CA ALA A 164 8.48 -23.17 -11.72
C ALA A 164 9.88 -23.74 -11.42
N ALA A 165 10.20 -23.99 -10.14
CA ALA A 165 11.38 -24.70 -9.70
C ALA A 165 11.20 -26.24 -9.66
N GLU A 166 10.12 -26.77 -10.25
CA GLU A 166 9.82 -28.20 -10.32
C GLU A 166 9.54 -28.87 -8.96
N HIS A 167 9.34 -28.09 -7.90
CA HIS A 167 8.94 -28.60 -6.59
C HIS A 167 7.42 -28.82 -6.53
N TRP A 168 6.87 -29.68 -7.39
CA TRP A 168 5.43 -29.77 -7.65
C TRP A 168 4.55 -29.97 -6.41
N ALA A 169 4.91 -30.91 -5.53
CA ALA A 169 4.11 -31.23 -4.34
C ALA A 169 4.07 -30.04 -3.37
N ILE A 170 5.25 -29.53 -2.98
CA ILE A 170 5.37 -28.39 -2.06
C ILE A 170 4.81 -27.13 -2.71
N GLY A 171 5.12 -26.87 -3.99
CA GLY A 171 4.63 -25.73 -4.76
C GLY A 171 3.11 -25.72 -4.86
N GLY A 172 2.46 -26.87 -5.04
CA GLY A 172 1.00 -26.98 -5.03
C GLY A 172 0.41 -26.59 -3.68
N VAL A 173 0.95 -27.16 -2.59
CA VAL A 173 0.53 -26.84 -1.21
C VAL A 173 0.74 -25.36 -0.89
N VAL A 174 1.91 -24.81 -1.20
CA VAL A 174 2.25 -23.41 -0.95
C VAL A 174 1.41 -22.46 -1.80
N THR A 175 1.07 -22.83 -3.04
CA THR A 175 0.15 -22.02 -3.86
C THR A 175 -1.24 -21.95 -3.23
N ALA A 176 -1.79 -23.07 -2.77
CA ALA A 176 -3.11 -23.11 -2.15
C ALA A 176 -3.13 -22.38 -0.80
N ALA A 177 -2.22 -22.75 0.10
CA ALA A 177 -2.13 -22.14 1.44
C ALA A 177 -1.70 -20.67 1.38
N GLY A 178 -0.69 -20.36 0.57
CA GLY A 178 -0.19 -19.00 0.35
C GLY A 178 -1.23 -18.10 -0.30
N GLY A 179 -1.97 -18.59 -1.29
CA GLY A 179 -3.09 -17.86 -1.90
C GLY A 179 -4.21 -17.58 -0.90
N ALA A 180 -4.57 -18.55 -0.06
CA ALA A 180 -5.56 -18.36 1.01
C ALA A 180 -5.11 -17.32 2.04
N LEU A 181 -3.86 -17.42 2.51
CA LEU A 181 -3.27 -16.45 3.44
C LEU A 181 -3.17 -15.06 2.83
N ALA A 182 -2.80 -14.95 1.55
CA ALA A 182 -2.76 -13.68 0.84
C ALA A 182 -4.15 -13.06 0.68
N MET A 183 -5.19 -13.87 0.46
CA MET A 183 -6.56 -13.38 0.41
C MET A 183 -7.01 -12.82 1.77
N VAL A 184 -6.70 -13.52 2.87
CA VAL A 184 -6.99 -13.05 4.23
C VAL A 184 -6.21 -11.77 4.54
N GLY A 185 -4.91 -11.74 4.21
CA GLY A 185 -4.04 -10.59 4.42
C GLY A 185 -4.48 -9.36 3.62
N ALA A 186 -4.82 -9.53 2.34
CA ALA A 186 -5.35 -8.46 1.50
C ALA A 186 -6.68 -7.89 2.04
N ARG A 187 -7.59 -8.75 2.52
CA ARG A 187 -8.85 -8.31 3.17
C ARG A 187 -8.59 -7.51 4.45
N SER A 188 -7.67 -7.99 5.27
CA SER A 188 -7.25 -7.31 6.51
C SER A 188 -6.61 -5.95 6.22
N LEU A 189 -5.69 -5.87 5.26
CA LEU A 189 -5.07 -4.61 4.86
C LEU A 189 -6.08 -3.65 4.20
N HIS A 190 -7.03 -4.19 3.44
CA HIS A 190 -8.11 -3.39 2.85
C HIS A 190 -9.07 -2.83 3.90
N SER A 191 -9.33 -3.53 5.00
CA SER A 191 -10.16 -2.98 6.07
C SER A 191 -9.52 -1.72 6.66
N LEU A 192 -8.19 -1.67 6.80
CA LEU A 192 -7.47 -0.46 7.25
C LEU A 192 -7.65 0.72 6.30
N THR A 193 -7.78 0.46 4.99
CA THR A 193 -8.13 1.50 4.01
C THR A 193 -9.59 1.92 4.06
N LYS A 194 -10.39 1.41 5.00
CA LYS A 194 -11.78 1.79 5.31
C LYS A 194 -11.91 2.50 6.67
N ARG A 195 -10.81 3.09 7.20
CA ARG A 195 -10.84 3.96 8.40
C ARG A 195 -10.66 5.46 8.06
N TRP A 196 -11.72 6.27 8.18
CA TRP A 196 -11.84 7.60 7.54
C TRP A 196 -12.57 8.58 8.45
N LEU A 197 -12.16 9.84 8.41
CA LEU A 197 -13.01 10.95 8.78
C LEU A 197 -13.64 11.53 7.53
N VAL A 198 -14.96 11.67 7.55
CA VAL A 198 -15.73 12.20 6.44
C VAL A 198 -16.26 13.59 6.82
N PHE A 199 -15.79 14.61 6.11
CA PHE A 199 -16.23 15.98 6.29
C PHE A 199 -17.37 16.28 5.34
N VAL A 200 -18.49 16.72 5.91
CA VAL A 200 -19.70 17.12 5.18
C VAL A 200 -20.16 18.49 5.68
N PRO A 201 -21.04 19.20 4.94
CA PRO A 201 -21.56 20.49 5.39
C PRO A 201 -22.20 20.46 6.80
N ALA A 202 -22.83 19.35 7.15
CA ALA A 202 -23.52 19.14 8.43
C ALA A 202 -22.59 18.85 9.62
N GLY A 203 -21.32 18.48 9.40
CA GLY A 203 -20.42 18.03 10.45
C GLY A 203 -19.33 17.08 9.98
N VAL A 204 -18.90 16.17 10.86
CA VAL A 204 -17.89 15.15 10.58
C VAL A 204 -18.44 13.78 10.94
N VAL A 205 -18.33 12.80 10.05
CA VAL A 205 -18.65 11.40 10.32
C VAL A 205 -17.38 10.64 10.61
N ILE A 206 -17.35 9.91 11.72
CA ILE A 206 -16.28 8.98 12.05
C ILE A 206 -16.66 7.63 11.43
N HIS A 207 -15.90 7.19 10.43
CA HIS A 207 -16.06 5.89 9.79
C HIS A 207 -14.85 5.03 10.12
N ASP A 208 -14.84 4.47 11.32
CA ASP A 208 -13.76 3.59 11.80
C ASP A 208 -14.33 2.38 12.52
N HIS A 209 -14.45 1.28 11.79
CA HIS A 209 -14.93 -0.02 12.28
C HIS A 209 -14.07 -0.65 13.39
N LEU A 210 -12.86 -0.13 13.65
CA LEU A 210 -12.03 -0.59 14.77
C LEU A 210 -12.29 0.18 16.06
N ALA A 211 -12.72 1.45 15.97
CA ALA A 211 -12.95 2.32 17.12
C ALA A 211 -14.44 2.42 17.48
N VAL A 212 -15.33 2.31 16.48
CA VAL A 212 -16.79 2.47 16.65
C VAL A 212 -17.53 1.40 15.86
N GLN A 213 -18.62 0.86 16.41
CA GLN A 213 -19.43 -0.16 15.74
C GLN A 213 -20.14 0.40 14.50
N ASP A 214 -20.78 1.57 14.65
CA ASP A 214 -21.53 2.25 13.58
C ASP A 214 -20.91 3.62 13.25
N PRO A 215 -21.02 4.10 12.00
CA PRO A 215 -20.56 5.44 11.65
C PRO A 215 -21.33 6.51 12.43
N VAL A 216 -20.62 7.38 13.16
CA VAL A 216 -21.24 8.41 14.00
C VAL A 216 -21.07 9.80 13.38
N LEU A 217 -22.18 10.51 13.16
CA LEU A 217 -22.18 11.91 12.72
C LEU A 217 -22.07 12.86 13.93
N LEU A 218 -20.92 13.51 14.05
CA LEU A 218 -20.73 14.66 14.93
C LEU A 218 -21.22 15.92 14.22
N ARG A 219 -22.40 16.40 14.60
CA ARG A 219 -22.97 17.63 14.04
C ARG A 219 -22.01 18.79 14.27
N ARG A 220 -21.92 19.70 13.31
CA ARG A 220 -21.00 20.84 13.36
C ARG A 220 -21.12 21.67 14.64
N ARG A 221 -22.33 21.84 15.19
CA ARG A 221 -22.57 22.55 16.46
C ARG A 221 -22.09 21.83 17.72
N ALA A 222 -21.87 20.52 17.63
CA ALA A 222 -21.34 19.69 18.72
C ALA A 222 -19.81 19.60 18.70
N VAL A 223 -19.17 20.09 17.62
CA VAL A 223 -17.70 20.10 17.49
C VAL A 223 -17.19 21.48 17.90
N ALA A 224 -16.61 21.57 19.09
CA ALA A 224 -16.04 22.82 19.59
C ALA A 224 -14.76 23.23 18.84
N ARG A 225 -13.89 22.25 18.53
CA ARG A 225 -12.63 22.47 17.80
C ARG A 225 -12.25 21.21 17.04
N PHE A 226 -11.57 21.38 15.90
CA PHE A 226 -10.91 20.32 15.16
C PHE A 226 -9.41 20.60 15.07
N GLY A 227 -8.56 19.61 15.30
CA GLY A 227 -7.10 19.76 15.25
C GLY A 227 -6.37 18.56 15.85
N PRO A 228 -5.02 18.63 15.94
CA PRO A 228 -4.22 17.58 16.57
C PRO A 228 -4.65 17.29 18.02
N ALA A 229 -4.55 16.03 18.42
CA ALA A 229 -4.86 15.62 19.79
C ALA A 229 -3.94 16.35 20.78
N ARG A 230 -4.51 16.82 21.89
CA ARG A 230 -3.73 17.43 22.98
C ARG A 230 -3.11 16.33 23.83
N GLN A 231 -1.82 16.46 24.15
CA GLN A 231 -1.17 15.56 25.11
C GLN A 231 -1.78 15.76 26.52
N GLY A 232 -1.90 14.68 27.28
CA GLY A 232 -2.38 14.72 28.67
C GLY A 232 -3.87 15.07 28.83
N SER A 233 -4.69 14.84 27.79
CA SER A 233 -6.13 15.03 27.87
C SER A 233 -6.81 13.76 28.40
N ASP A 234 -7.79 13.90 29.29
CA ASP A 234 -8.67 12.80 29.74
C ASP A 234 -9.75 12.43 28.70
N ALA A 235 -9.53 12.80 27.44
CA ALA A 235 -10.48 12.52 26.37
C ALA A 235 -10.35 11.06 25.94
N LEU A 236 -11.46 10.44 25.55
CA LEU A 236 -11.45 9.11 24.97
C LEU A 236 -10.59 9.08 23.69
N ASP A 237 -9.54 8.25 23.69
CA ASP A 237 -8.66 8.08 22.54
C ASP A 237 -9.26 7.14 21.48
N LEU A 238 -9.86 7.73 20.45
CA LEU A 238 -10.37 6.99 19.29
C LEU A 238 -9.27 6.68 18.25
N THR A 239 -8.04 7.17 18.44
CA THR A 239 -6.93 6.88 17.52
C THR A 239 -6.29 5.51 17.78
N MET A 240 -6.63 4.89 18.92
CA MET A 240 -6.07 3.61 19.37
C MET A 240 -4.54 3.69 19.50
N GLY A 241 -3.99 4.82 19.95
CA GLY A 241 -2.55 5.06 20.00
C GLY A 241 -1.89 5.19 18.63
N ALA A 242 -2.50 5.91 17.69
CA ALA A 242 -1.87 6.20 16.40
C ALA A 242 -0.60 7.05 16.59
N ALA A 243 0.47 6.71 15.89
CA ALA A 243 1.66 7.55 15.82
C ALA A 243 1.27 8.84 15.06
N GLY A 244 1.48 10.00 15.69
CA GLY A 244 1.08 11.32 15.18
C GLY A 244 1.35 11.57 13.71
#